data_AF-D7KQ39-F1
#
_entry.id   AF-D7KQ39-F1
#
_cell.length_a   1.000
_cell.length_b   1.000
_cell.length_c   1.000
_cell.angle_alpha   90.00
_cell.angle_beta   90.00
_cell.angle_gamma   90.00
#
_symmetry.space_group_name_H-M   'P 1'
#
loop_
_entity.id
_entity.type
_entity.pdbx_description
1 polymer ?
#
loop_
_entity_poly.entity_id
_entity_poly.type
_entity_poly.pdbx_seq_one_letter_code
_entity_poly.pdbx_strand_id
1 'polypeptide(L)'
;MGNKLVPVVDPPSGFDLPFEILFKVNALVQNACVPGPALVPKFYELVATHERNFIDEALAKLRCLNECCYTLASWLKQEYTDWGKKTQPPRSKESLEGVVVYIHQVKVTPTRVYFCG
;
A
#
# COMPACT_ATOMS: atom_id res chain seq x y z
N MET A 1 1.22 -27.96 -14.88
CA MET A 1 1.67 -27.36 -13.60
C MET A 1 2.21 -25.97 -13.93
N GLY A 2 1.34 -24.95 -13.92
CA GLY A 2 1.76 -23.60 -14.30
C GLY A 2 2.60 -22.99 -13.18
N ASN A 3 3.79 -22.48 -13.51
CA ASN A 3 4.53 -21.60 -12.60
C ASN A 3 3.60 -20.44 -12.23
N LYS A 4 3.00 -20.49 -11.03
CA LYS A 4 2.27 -19.34 -10.47
C LYS A 4 3.33 -18.24 -10.32
N LEU A 5 3.33 -17.32 -11.27
CA LEU A 5 4.11 -16.09 -11.21
C LEU A 5 3.69 -15.36 -9.94
N VAL A 6 4.66 -14.74 -9.28
CA VAL A 6 4.35 -13.80 -8.21
C VAL A 6 3.77 -12.57 -8.90
N PRO A 7 2.55 -12.15 -8.58
CA PRO A 7 1.94 -11.03 -9.27
C PRO A 7 2.78 -9.77 -9.03
N VAL A 8 3.14 -9.12 -10.13
CA VAL A 8 3.60 -7.73 -10.16
C VAL A 8 2.49 -6.94 -10.80
N VAL A 9 2.05 -5.90 -10.14
CA VAL A 9 0.94 -5.05 -10.56
C VAL A 9 1.48 -3.67 -10.90
N ASP A 10 1.04 -3.17 -12.04
CA ASP A 10 1.29 -1.82 -12.51
C ASP A 10 0.00 -1.00 -12.43
N PRO A 11 0.09 0.31 -12.18
CA PRO A 11 -1.06 1.17 -12.28
C PRO A 11 -1.58 1.22 -13.72
N PRO A 12 -2.90 1.38 -13.92
CA PRO A 12 -3.45 1.56 -15.26
C PRO A 12 -2.93 2.85 -15.92
N SER A 13 -2.95 2.92 -17.25
CA SER A 13 -2.49 4.09 -18.00
C SER A 13 -3.21 5.36 -17.51
N GLY A 14 -2.43 6.42 -17.26
CA GLY A 14 -2.95 7.70 -16.75
C GLY A 14 -2.75 7.92 -15.24
N PHE A 15 -2.27 6.91 -14.51
CA PHE A 15 -1.83 7.07 -13.13
C PHE A 15 -0.31 6.99 -13.04
N ASP A 16 0.30 8.06 -12.55
CA ASP A 16 1.72 8.10 -12.22
C ASP A 16 1.83 8.14 -10.69
N LEU A 17 2.29 7.03 -10.10
CA LEU A 17 2.43 6.88 -8.65
C LEU A 17 3.91 6.85 -8.27
N PRO A 18 4.29 7.47 -7.14
CA PRO A 18 5.64 7.33 -6.60
C PRO A 18 6.02 5.85 -6.46
N PHE A 19 7.26 5.52 -6.80
CA PHE A 19 7.75 4.15 -6.75
C PHE A 19 7.55 3.50 -5.37
N GLU A 20 7.70 4.26 -4.29
CA GLU A 20 7.53 3.77 -2.91
C GLU A 20 6.10 3.33 -2.62
N ILE A 21 5.10 3.98 -3.23
CA ILE A 21 3.71 3.52 -3.16
C ILE A 21 3.55 2.21 -3.92
N LEU A 22 4.02 2.19 -5.17
CA LEU A 22 3.86 1.02 -6.04
C LEU A 22 4.56 -0.20 -5.46
N PHE A 23 5.73 -0.01 -4.84
CA PHE A 23 6.46 -1.02 -4.08
C PHE A 23 5.58 -1.62 -2.97
N LYS A 24 4.97 -0.78 -2.13
CA LYS A 24 4.11 -1.23 -1.02
C LYS A 24 2.86 -1.94 -1.51
N VAL A 25 2.23 -1.44 -2.59
CA VAL A 25 1.07 -2.10 -3.19
C VAL A 25 1.45 -3.49 -3.70
N ASN A 26 2.56 -3.62 -4.43
CA ASN A 26 3.07 -4.92 -4.88
C ASN A 26 3.35 -5.86 -3.70
N ALA A 27 3.99 -5.37 -2.63
CA ALA A 27 4.20 -6.16 -1.43
C ALA A 27 2.88 -6.66 -0.81
N LEU A 28 1.84 -5.82 -0.72
CA LEU A 28 0.52 -6.23 -0.21
C LEU A 28 -0.13 -7.33 -1.05
N VAL A 29 -0.03 -7.25 -2.38
CA VAL A 29 -0.56 -8.29 -3.28
C VAL A 29 0.19 -9.59 -3.11
N GLN A 30 1.53 -9.53 -3.03
CA GLN A 30 2.37 -10.72 -2.89
C GLN A 30 2.22 -11.42 -1.54
N ASN A 31 1.86 -10.68 -0.48
CA ASN A 31 1.54 -11.22 0.84
C ASN A 31 0.06 -11.58 1.00
N ALA A 32 -0.74 -11.53 -0.07
CA ALA A 32 -2.18 -11.84 -0.08
C ALA A 32 -3.03 -10.95 0.86
N CYS A 33 -2.54 -9.78 1.25
CA CYS A 33 -3.31 -8.77 1.98
C CYS A 33 -4.38 -8.12 1.09
N VAL A 34 -4.08 -8.01 -0.21
CA VAL A 34 -4.96 -7.40 -1.21
C VAL A 34 -4.97 -8.28 -2.47
N PRO A 35 -6.13 -8.59 -3.06
CA PRO A 35 -6.17 -9.33 -4.31
C PRO A 35 -5.97 -8.36 -5.49
N GLY A 36 -5.24 -8.78 -6.52
CA GLY A 36 -5.02 -7.97 -7.73
C GLY A 36 -6.30 -7.36 -8.33
N PRO A 37 -7.42 -8.11 -8.44
CA PRO A 37 -8.69 -7.56 -8.93
C PRO A 37 -9.30 -6.42 -8.08
N ALA A 38 -8.91 -6.24 -6.82
CA ALA A 38 -9.37 -5.12 -5.99
C ALA A 38 -8.63 -3.81 -6.30
N LEU A 39 -7.53 -3.86 -7.05
CA LEU A 39 -6.79 -2.71 -7.56
C LEU A 39 -7.51 -2.11 -8.78
N VAL A 40 -8.71 -1.60 -8.53
CA VAL A 40 -9.53 -0.93 -9.55
C VAL A 40 -9.03 0.51 -9.77
N PRO A 41 -9.31 1.15 -10.93
CA PRO A 41 -8.92 2.55 -11.18
C PRO A 41 -9.29 3.52 -10.06
N LYS A 42 -10.42 3.27 -9.38
CA LYS A 42 -10.86 4.10 -8.26
C LYS A 42 -9.89 4.06 -7.07
N PHE A 43 -9.22 2.93 -6.82
CA PHE A 43 -8.18 2.85 -5.80
C PHE A 43 -7.00 3.75 -6.15
N TYR A 44 -6.51 3.69 -7.39
CA TYR A 44 -5.39 4.53 -7.85
C TYR A 44 -5.73 6.02 -7.82
N GLU A 45 -6.96 6.39 -8.15
CA GLU A 45 -7.47 7.76 -7.99
C GLU A 45 -7.38 8.21 -6.53
N LEU A 46 -7.91 7.42 -5.59
CA LEU A 46 -7.84 7.74 -4.16
C LEU A 46 -6.39 7.85 -3.68
N VAL A 47 -5.50 6.96 -4.12
CA VAL A 47 -4.08 7.00 -3.75
C VAL A 47 -3.39 8.27 -4.28
N ALA A 48 -3.73 8.71 -5.48
CA ALA A 48 -3.17 9.92 -6.08
C ALA A 48 -3.74 11.21 -5.48
N THR A 49 -4.98 11.21 -4.98
CA THR A 49 -5.64 12.42 -4.48
C THR A 49 -5.39 12.72 -3.00
N HIS A 50 -5.06 11.72 -2.19
CA HIS A 50 -4.93 11.89 -0.74
C HIS A 50 -3.49 12.17 -0.29
N GLU A 51 -3.35 12.69 0.93
CA GLU A 51 -2.06 13.02 1.51
C GLU A 51 -1.13 11.80 1.66
N ARG A 52 0.15 11.99 1.37
CA ARG A 52 1.17 10.92 1.41
C ARG A 52 1.22 10.20 2.76
N ASN A 53 1.15 10.96 3.86
CA ASN A 53 1.19 10.41 5.22
C ASN A 53 0.00 9.49 5.51
N PHE A 54 -1.19 9.91 5.08
CA PHE A 54 -2.39 9.09 5.20
C PHE A 54 -2.26 7.79 4.39
N ILE A 55 -1.79 7.89 3.13
CA ILE A 55 -1.60 6.71 2.29
C ILE A 55 -0.58 5.74 2.90
N ASP A 56 0.54 6.23 3.41
CA ASP A 56 1.53 5.39 4.07
C ASP A 56 0.96 4.64 5.28
N GLU A 57 0.18 5.33 6.13
CA GLU A 57 -0.45 4.70 7.28
C GLU A 57 -1.54 3.70 6.87
N ALA A 58 -2.35 4.03 5.86
CA ALA A 58 -3.39 3.16 5.33
C ALA A 58 -2.79 1.86 4.75
N LEU A 59 -1.72 1.96 3.94
CA LEU A 59 -1.03 0.79 3.40
C LEU A 59 -0.35 -0.05 4.50
N ALA A 60 0.22 0.59 5.53
CA ALA A 60 0.77 -0.11 6.68
C ALA A 60 -0.33 -0.86 7.46
N LYS A 61 -1.51 -0.25 7.63
CA LYS A 61 -2.66 -0.87 8.29
C LYS A 61 -3.17 -2.08 7.49
N LEU A 62 -3.27 -1.99 6.16
CA LEU A 62 -3.64 -3.12 5.30
C LEU A 62 -2.70 -4.32 5.46
N ARG A 63 -1.39 -4.08 5.63
CA ARG A 63 -0.40 -5.14 5.87
C ARG A 63 -0.62 -5.88 7.19
N CYS A 64 -1.17 -5.19 8.18
CA CYS A 64 -1.45 -5.74 9.51
C CYS A 64 -2.84 -6.38 9.62
N LEU A 65 -3.67 -6.35 8.56
CA LEU A 65 -4.95 -7.05 8.57
C LEU A 65 -4.70 -8.56 8.49
N ASN A 66 -5.39 -9.33 9.35
CA ASN A 66 -5.35 -10.78 9.30
C ASN A 66 -6.12 -11.36 8.09
N GLU A 67 -6.84 -10.51 7.35
CA GLU A 67 -7.72 -10.91 6.26
C GLU A 67 -7.44 -10.10 4.98
N CYS A 68 -7.72 -10.72 3.84
CA CYS A 68 -7.56 -10.12 2.52
C CYS A 68 -8.66 -9.07 2.26
N CYS A 69 -8.27 -7.87 1.85
CA CYS A 69 -9.20 -6.77 1.60
C CYS A 69 -9.75 -6.81 0.15
N TYR A 70 -10.97 -7.33 -0.01
CA TYR A 70 -11.62 -7.42 -1.33
C TYR A 70 -12.28 -6.11 -1.80
N THR A 71 -12.60 -5.20 -0.88
CA THR A 71 -13.30 -3.92 -1.14
C THR A 71 -12.38 -2.72 -0.92
N LEU A 72 -11.15 -2.81 -1.45
CA LEU A 72 -10.03 -1.90 -1.17
C LEU A 72 -10.36 -0.41 -1.32
N ALA A 73 -11.02 0.01 -2.41
CA ALA A 73 -11.35 1.41 -2.64
C ALA A 73 -12.36 1.94 -1.60
N SER A 74 -13.38 1.15 -1.25
CA SER A 74 -14.35 1.50 -0.23
C SER A 74 -13.73 1.56 1.16
N TRP A 75 -12.86 0.60 1.47
CA TRP A 75 -12.10 0.56 2.71
C TRP A 75 -11.21 1.80 2.86
N LEU A 76 -10.47 2.18 1.81
CA LEU A 76 -9.58 3.34 1.84
C LEU A 76 -10.36 4.65 2.03
N LYS A 77 -11.53 4.78 1.38
CA LYS A 77 -12.42 5.94 1.56
C LYS A 77 -12.95 6.04 2.99
N GLN A 78 -13.31 4.91 3.60
CA GLN A 78 -13.74 4.88 4.99
C GLN A 78 -12.59 5.23 5.93
N GLU A 79 -11.40 4.65 5.73
CA GLU A 79 -10.22 4.94 6.54
C GLU A 79 -9.87 6.43 6.48
N TYR A 80 -9.99 7.07 5.31
CA TYR A 80 -9.77 8.52 5.19
C TYR A 80 -10.79 9.34 5.98
N THR A 81 -12.05 8.93 5.96
CA THR A 81 -13.10 9.58 6.75
C THR A 81 -12.82 9.50 8.26
N ASP A 82 -12.27 8.37 8.72
CA ASP A 82 -11.93 8.17 10.13
C ASP A 82 -10.60 8.84 10.50
N TRP A 83 -9.66 8.94 9.56
CA TRP A 83 -8.43 9.73 9.68
C TRP A 83 -8.72 11.19 10.00
N GLY A 84 -9.62 11.82 9.22
CA GLY A 84 -10.03 13.21 9.43
C GLY A 84 -10.67 13.49 10.80
N LYS A 85 -11.31 12.48 11.39
CA LYS A 85 -11.87 12.57 12.76
C LYS A 85 -10.78 12.47 13.83
N LYS A 86 -9.75 11.64 13.62
CA LYS A 86 -8.61 11.46 14.53
C LYS A 86 -7.65 12.65 14.52
N THR A 87 -7.60 13.42 13.44
CA THR A 87 -6.73 14.60 13.31
C THR A 87 -7.21 15.83 14.09
N GLN A 88 -8.32 15.75 14.86
CA GLN A 88 -8.51 16.67 15.98
C GLN A 88 -7.43 16.39 17.04
N PRO A 89 -6.61 17.38 17.42
CA PRO A 89 -5.33 17.09 18.08
C PRO A 89 -5.53 16.71 19.55
N PRO A 90 -4.79 15.68 20.02
CA PRO A 90 -4.08 15.80 21.29
C PRO A 90 -2.57 15.78 21.04
N ARG A 91 -1.92 16.81 21.62
CA ARG A 91 -0.48 17.06 21.84
C ARG A 91 0.52 16.05 21.24
N SER A 92 1.36 16.60 20.33
CA SER A 92 2.79 16.33 20.18
C SER A 92 3.25 14.93 20.60
N LYS A 93 3.34 14.02 19.62
CA LYS A 93 4.14 12.80 19.76
C LYS A 93 5.60 13.21 19.60
N GLU A 94 6.34 13.10 20.70
CA GLU A 94 7.78 13.28 20.76
C GLU A 94 8.45 12.41 19.68
N SER A 95 9.31 13.04 18.89
CA SER A 95 10.06 12.41 17.82
C SER A 95 11.00 11.37 18.43
N LEU A 96 10.83 10.10 18.06
CA LEU A 96 11.82 9.08 18.38
C LEU A 96 13.05 9.35 17.49
N GLU A 97 14.06 10.03 18.05
CA GLU A 97 15.37 10.19 17.44
C GLU A 97 16.02 8.83 17.21
N GLY A 98 15.99 8.40 15.96
CA GLY A 98 16.78 7.32 15.42
C GLY A 98 16.72 7.43 13.91
N VAL A 99 17.87 7.37 13.22
CA VAL A 99 17.90 7.32 11.75
C VAL A 99 17.37 5.95 11.32
N VAL A 100 16.05 5.83 11.22
CA VAL A 100 15.40 4.68 10.59
C VAL A 100 15.55 4.86 9.09
N VAL A 101 16.50 4.13 8.50
CA VAL A 101 16.64 4.08 7.04
C VAL A 101 15.67 3.02 6.51
N TYR A 102 14.69 3.43 5.71
CA TYR A 102 13.84 2.50 4.98
C TYR A 102 14.58 2.02 3.73
N ILE A 103 14.83 0.71 3.64
CA ILE A 103 15.46 0.07 2.48
C ILE A 103 14.41 -0.73 1.72
N HIS A 104 14.14 -0.35 0.47
CA HIS A 104 13.33 -1.14 -0.44
C HIS A 104 14.17 -2.30 -1.00
N GLN A 105 13.87 -3.54 -0.62
CA GLN A 105 14.58 -4.71 -1.13
C GLN A 105 13.74 -5.42 -2.19
N VAL A 106 14.31 -5.62 -3.38
CA VAL A 106 13.69 -6.41 -4.45
C VAL A 106 14.50 -7.69 -4.63
N LYS A 107 13.87 -8.86 -4.46
CA LYS A 107 14.50 -10.15 -4.74
C LYS A 107 14.09 -10.60 -6.14
N VAL A 108 15.07 -10.66 -7.04
CA VAL A 108 14.88 -11.09 -8.43
C VAL A 108 15.36 -12.52 -8.58
N THR A 109 14.52 -13.39 -9.13
CA THR A 109 14.86 -14.75 -9.54
C THR A 109 14.59 -14.90 -11.04
N PRO A 110 15.08 -15.96 -11.71
CA PRO A 110 14.84 -16.15 -13.14
C PRO A 110 13.36 -16.16 -13.57
N THR A 111 12.43 -16.38 -12.63
CA THR A 111 11.00 -16.47 -12.91
C THR A 111 10.13 -15.50 -12.10
N ARG A 112 10.68 -14.79 -11.11
CA ARG A 112 9.89 -14.02 -10.13
C ARG A 112 10.60 -12.78 -9.63
N VAL A 113 9.81 -11.77 -9.27
CA VAL A 113 10.25 -10.56 -8.58
C VAL A 113 9.46 -10.42 -7.31
N TYR A 114 10.15 -10.31 -6.17
CA TYR A 114 9.54 -10.13 -4.86
C TYR A 114 9.89 -8.77 -4.27
N PHE A 115 8.90 -8.08 -3.75
CA PHE A 115 9.04 -6.79 -3.07
C PHE A 115 9.05 -7.05 -1.56
N CYS A 116 10.17 -6.78 -0.90
CA CYS A 116 10.41 -7.06 0.52
C CYS A 116 10.84 -5.77 1.25
N GLY A 117 10.10 -5.38 2.29
CA GLY A 117 10.33 -4.17 3.08
C GLY A 117 9.04 -3.48 3.48
#